data_AF-A0A1E1WEL2-F1
#
_entry.id   AF-A0A1E1WEL2-F1
#
_cell.length_a   1.000
_cell.length_b   1.000
_cell.length_c   1.000
_cell.angle_alpha   90.00
_cell.angle_beta   90.00
_cell.angle_gamma   90.00
#
_symmetry.space_group_name_H-M   'P 1'
#
loop_
_entity.id
_entity.type
_entity.pdbx_description
1 polymer ?
#
loop_
_entity_poly.entity_id
_entity_poly.type
_entity_poly.pdbx_seq_one_letter_code
_entity_poly.pdbx_strand_id
1 'polypeptide(L)'
;MFIDDIRQDFYNVLLGHRVLLLVHYDVDAICTCKILQDLFKCDNVSYTLVPVGGISELKTAYEENCEEIKYVVLINCGGTIDLVDILQPDEDVVFFVLDSHKPTDVCNVYSDGQVRLVHRDNEENIPDFDDIFRDDEEENEEEEPEGGREALEAAVERRRARRAWEERRHTLMFNYTQFSYYGKPSACVLLELCHVASRCGV
;
A
#
# COMPACT_ATOMS: atom_id res chain seq x y z
N MET A 1 5.10 0.26 -2.94
CA MET A 1 5.94 1.37 -3.46
C MET A 1 5.14 2.64 -3.73
N PHE A 2 5.76 3.83 -3.66
CA PHE A 2 5.16 5.08 -4.17
C PHE A 2 5.37 5.20 -5.68
N ILE A 3 4.42 5.83 -6.38
CA ILE A 3 4.57 6.17 -7.80
C ILE A 3 5.25 7.53 -7.97
N ASP A 4 5.95 7.73 -9.09
CA ASP A 4 6.67 8.97 -9.38
C ASP A 4 5.83 9.94 -10.23
N ASP A 5 5.14 9.44 -11.26
CA ASP A 5 4.29 10.22 -12.16
C ASP A 5 2.85 9.71 -12.15
N ILE A 6 1.96 10.48 -11.52
CA ILE A 6 0.52 10.12 -11.40
C ILE A 6 -0.19 9.93 -12.75
N ARG A 7 0.30 10.54 -13.83
CA ARG A 7 -0.26 10.34 -15.16
C ARG A 7 0.28 9.07 -15.80
N GLN A 8 1.59 8.86 -15.78
CA GLN A 8 2.22 7.71 -16.46
C GLN A 8 2.05 6.41 -15.69
N ASP A 9 2.28 6.44 -14.38
CA ASP A 9 2.40 5.25 -13.54
C ASP A 9 1.05 4.80 -12.96
N PHE A 10 0.07 5.71 -12.94
CA PHE A 10 -1.30 5.46 -12.50
C PHE A 10 -2.31 5.57 -13.66
N TYR A 11 -2.65 6.79 -14.10
CA TYR A 11 -3.81 6.96 -15.00
C TYR A 11 -3.68 6.26 -16.35
N ASN A 12 -2.52 6.40 -17.02
CA ASN A 12 -2.28 5.78 -18.31
C ASN A 12 -2.27 4.25 -18.23
N VAL A 13 -1.88 3.68 -17.08
CA VAL A 13 -1.89 2.23 -16.85
C VAL A 13 -3.31 1.67 -16.80
N LEU A 14 -4.28 2.48 -16.36
CA LEU A 14 -5.69 2.06 -16.30
C LEU A 14 -6.39 2.09 -17.66
N LEU A 15 -5.82 2.77 -18.66
CA LEU A 15 -6.44 2.93 -19.98
C LEU A 15 -6.54 1.58 -20.70
N GLY A 16 -7.73 1.27 -21.21
CA GLY A 16 -7.99 0.02 -21.96
C GLY A 16 -8.18 -1.21 -21.07
N HIS A 17 -8.13 -1.07 -19.75
CA HIS A 17 -8.36 -2.14 -18.80
C HIS A 17 -9.69 -1.96 -18.04
N ARG A 18 -10.24 -3.07 -17.53
CA ARG A 18 -11.34 -3.05 -16.57
C ARG A 18 -10.78 -2.79 -15.19
N VAL A 19 -11.37 -1.83 -14.47
CA VAL A 19 -10.89 -1.37 -13.16
C VAL A 19 -11.92 -1.66 -12.06
N LEU A 20 -11.49 -2.18 -10.92
CA LEU A 20 -12.31 -2.24 -9.71
C LEU A 20 -12.05 -0.99 -8.85
N LEU A 21 -13.07 -0.19 -8.59
CA LEU A 21 -13.02 0.95 -7.68
C LEU A 21 -13.61 0.55 -6.33
N LEU A 22 -12.75 0.48 -5.30
CA LEU A 22 -13.15 0.27 -3.90
C LEU A 22 -13.09 1.61 -3.19
N VAL A 23 -14.24 2.12 -2.74
CA VAL A 23 -14.36 3.53 -2.29
C VAL A 23 -14.89 3.60 -0.87
N HIS A 24 -14.19 4.30 0.02
CA HIS A 24 -14.63 4.49 1.40
C HIS A 24 -15.89 5.38 1.52
N TYR A 25 -16.66 5.22 2.61
CA TYR A 25 -17.86 6.02 2.88
C TYR A 25 -17.56 7.37 3.53
N ASP A 26 -16.78 8.23 2.87
CA ASP A 26 -16.55 9.60 3.31
C ASP A 26 -16.66 10.62 2.18
N VAL A 27 -16.72 11.90 2.56
CA VAL A 27 -16.95 13.01 1.61
C VAL A 27 -15.78 13.16 0.63
N ASP A 28 -14.54 13.01 1.10
CA ASP A 28 -13.35 13.13 0.25
C ASP A 28 -13.31 11.98 -0.76
N ALA A 29 -13.58 10.75 -0.33
CA ALA A 29 -13.66 9.57 -1.17
C ALA A 29 -14.75 9.69 -2.25
N ILE A 30 -15.94 10.21 -1.90
CA ILE A 30 -17.02 10.45 -2.87
C ILE A 30 -16.62 11.53 -3.89
N CYS A 31 -16.03 12.64 -3.44
CA CYS A 31 -15.54 13.70 -4.33
C CYS A 31 -14.45 13.18 -5.27
N THR A 32 -13.48 12.44 -4.74
CA THR A 32 -12.40 11.78 -5.47
C THR A 32 -12.95 10.81 -6.50
N CYS A 33 -13.87 9.93 -6.09
CA CYS A 33 -14.54 8.98 -6.97
C CYS A 33 -15.25 9.70 -8.10
N LYS A 34 -16.00 10.78 -7.83
CA LYS A 34 -16.73 11.52 -8.86
C LYS A 34 -15.79 12.09 -9.93
N ILE A 35 -14.67 12.68 -9.51
CA ILE A 35 -13.64 13.20 -10.42
C ILE A 35 -13.08 12.07 -11.29
N LEU A 36 -12.72 10.93 -10.68
CA LEU A 36 -12.18 9.78 -11.41
C LEU A 36 -13.19 9.17 -12.39
N GLN A 37 -14.46 9.07 -12.01
CA GLN A 37 -15.54 8.58 -12.87
C GLN A 37 -15.71 9.45 -14.11
N ASP A 38 -15.61 10.77 -13.96
CA ASP A 38 -15.71 11.68 -15.09
C ASP A 38 -14.50 11.57 -16.02
N LEU A 39 -13.29 11.38 -15.49
CA LEU A 39 -12.09 11.03 -16.27
C LEU A 39 -12.28 9.71 -17.04
N PHE A 40 -12.71 8.64 -16.36
CA PHE A 40 -12.97 7.34 -16.97
C PHE A 40 -14.03 7.41 -18.06
N LYS A 41 -15.10 8.19 -17.87
CA LYS A 41 -16.11 8.43 -18.91
C LYS A 41 -15.51 9.13 -20.12
N CYS A 42 -14.59 10.06 -19.87
CA CYS A 42 -13.90 10.83 -20.88
C CYS A 42 -12.96 9.97 -21.76
N ASP A 43 -12.45 8.86 -21.22
CA ASP A 43 -11.53 7.94 -21.88
C ASP A 43 -12.11 6.54 -22.14
N ASN A 44 -13.41 6.36 -21.91
CA ASN A 44 -14.12 5.09 -22.05
C ASN A 44 -13.49 3.94 -21.26
N VAL A 45 -12.97 4.22 -20.05
CA VAL A 45 -12.47 3.19 -19.13
C VAL A 45 -13.65 2.48 -18.49
N SER A 46 -13.67 1.15 -18.57
CA SER A 46 -14.69 0.32 -17.93
C SER A 46 -14.32 0.11 -16.46
N TYR A 47 -15.28 0.32 -15.55
CA TYR A 47 -15.03 0.12 -14.14
C TYR A 47 -16.24 -0.46 -13.41
N THR A 48 -15.98 -1.15 -12.31
CA THR A 48 -16.96 -1.58 -11.31
C THR A 48 -16.74 -0.76 -10.05
N LEU A 49 -17.78 -0.09 -9.54
CA LEU A 49 -17.71 0.72 -8.33
C LEU A 49 -18.36 -0.03 -7.16
N VAL A 50 -17.59 -0.28 -6.10
CA VAL A 50 -18.08 -0.91 -4.87
C VAL A 50 -17.69 -0.03 -3.68
N PRO A 51 -18.67 0.50 -2.94
CA PRO A 51 -18.37 1.25 -1.74
C PRO A 51 -18.08 0.30 -0.55
N VAL A 52 -17.16 0.67 0.33
CA VAL A 52 -16.66 -0.18 1.42
C VAL A 52 -16.50 0.62 2.73
N GLY A 53 -16.96 0.05 3.84
CA GLY A 53 -16.96 0.74 5.15
C GLY A 53 -15.96 0.23 6.15
N GLY A 54 -15.25 -0.85 5.82
CA GLY A 54 -14.23 -1.43 6.67
C GLY A 54 -13.57 -2.63 6.01
N ILE A 55 -12.63 -3.24 6.73
CA ILE A 55 -11.78 -4.32 6.22
C ILE A 55 -12.61 -5.53 5.78
N SER A 56 -13.64 -5.92 6.54
CA SER A 56 -14.51 -7.04 6.18
C SER A 56 -15.25 -6.81 4.86
N GLU A 57 -15.80 -5.59 4.68
CA GLU A 57 -16.48 -5.22 3.43
C GLU A 57 -15.50 -5.09 2.27
N LEU A 58 -14.30 -4.57 2.51
CA LEU A 58 -13.22 -4.51 1.52
C LEU A 58 -12.86 -5.91 1.01
N LYS A 59 -12.69 -6.86 1.92
CA LYS A 59 -12.37 -8.25 1.60
C LYS A 59 -13.48 -8.91 0.77
N THR A 60 -14.73 -8.83 1.24
CA THR A 60 -15.88 -9.37 0.50
C THR A 60 -16.02 -8.72 -0.86
N ALA A 61 -15.91 -7.38 -0.95
CA ALA A 61 -16.00 -6.66 -2.21
C ALA A 61 -14.91 -7.08 -3.20
N TYR A 62 -13.68 -7.33 -2.73
CA TYR A 62 -12.61 -7.84 -3.56
C TYR A 62 -12.88 -9.28 -4.01
N GLU A 63 -13.19 -10.20 -3.10
CA GLU A 63 -13.47 -11.61 -3.42
C GLU A 63 -14.61 -11.79 -4.43
N GLU A 64 -15.65 -10.96 -4.35
CA GLU A 64 -16.80 -11.01 -5.27
C GLU A 64 -16.50 -10.44 -6.66
N ASN A 65 -15.43 -9.66 -6.82
CA ASN A 65 -15.17 -8.89 -8.04
C ASN A 65 -13.76 -9.08 -8.62
N CYS A 66 -12.88 -9.86 -8.00
CA CYS A 66 -11.48 -10.00 -8.42
C CYS A 66 -11.30 -10.79 -9.73
N GLU A 67 -12.29 -11.59 -10.13
CA GLU A 67 -12.20 -12.42 -11.34
C GLU A 67 -11.99 -11.57 -12.61
N GLU A 68 -10.94 -11.89 -13.36
CA GLU A 68 -10.49 -11.18 -14.58
C GLU A 68 -10.14 -9.68 -14.37
N ILE A 69 -9.90 -9.25 -13.11
CA ILE A 69 -9.50 -7.87 -12.81
C ILE A 69 -8.00 -7.81 -12.51
N LYS A 70 -7.29 -7.06 -13.35
CA LYS A 70 -5.86 -6.77 -13.14
C LYS A 70 -5.61 -5.53 -12.29
N TYR A 71 -6.51 -4.54 -12.33
CA TYR A 71 -6.29 -3.24 -11.70
C TYR A 71 -7.40 -2.90 -10.71
N VAL A 72 -7.00 -2.66 -9.47
CA VAL A 72 -7.89 -2.27 -8.37
C VAL A 72 -7.43 -0.91 -7.86
N VAL A 73 -8.34 0.03 -7.72
CA VAL A 73 -8.08 1.36 -7.17
C VAL A 73 -8.85 1.49 -5.86
N LEU A 74 -8.12 1.73 -4.78
CA LEU A 74 -8.67 2.00 -3.46
C LEU A 74 -8.67 3.51 -3.22
N ILE A 75 -9.84 4.05 -2.86
CA ILE A 75 -10.03 5.47 -2.59
C ILE A 75 -10.38 5.65 -1.11
N ASN A 76 -9.48 6.35 -0.40
CA ASN A 76 -9.52 6.66 1.02
C ASN A 76 -9.67 5.42 1.93
N CYS A 77 -9.12 4.29 1.48
CA CYS A 77 -9.03 3.07 2.25
C CYS A 77 -7.82 2.23 1.83
N GLY A 78 -7.44 1.28 2.68
CA GLY A 78 -6.42 0.28 2.39
C GLY A 78 -4.97 0.74 2.59
N GLY A 79 -4.70 2.02 2.79
CA GLY A 79 -3.33 2.53 2.98
C GLY A 79 -2.70 2.11 4.30
N THR A 80 -3.51 1.93 5.35
CA THR A 80 -3.06 1.68 6.74
C THR A 80 -3.01 0.21 7.14
N ILE A 81 -3.23 -0.70 6.19
CA ILE A 81 -3.28 -2.15 6.42
C ILE A 81 -2.44 -2.87 5.35
N ASP A 82 -1.87 -4.02 5.68
CA ASP A 82 -1.18 -4.86 4.70
C ASP A 82 -2.20 -5.42 3.68
N LEU A 83 -2.23 -4.84 2.48
CA LEU A 83 -3.20 -5.21 1.45
C LEU A 83 -2.94 -6.61 0.88
N VAL A 84 -1.69 -7.01 0.80
CA VAL A 84 -1.30 -8.31 0.21
C VAL A 84 -1.67 -9.43 1.16
N ASP A 85 -1.38 -9.27 2.46
CA ASP A 85 -1.76 -10.25 3.48
C ASP A 85 -3.29 -10.40 3.61
N ILE A 86 -4.02 -9.29 3.59
CA ILE A 86 -5.48 -9.29 3.81
C ILE A 86 -6.26 -9.80 2.62
N LEU A 87 -5.91 -9.37 1.40
CA LEU A 87 -6.68 -9.64 0.18
C LEU A 87 -6.17 -10.86 -0.58
N GLN A 88 -4.92 -11.29 -0.35
CA GLN A 88 -4.31 -12.46 -0.98
C GLN A 88 -4.58 -12.52 -2.50
N PRO A 89 -4.24 -11.46 -3.26
CA PRO A 89 -4.52 -11.40 -4.69
C PRO A 89 -3.60 -12.33 -5.49
N ASP A 90 -3.92 -12.52 -6.78
CA ASP A 90 -2.99 -13.10 -7.74
C ASP A 90 -1.78 -12.17 -7.98
N GLU A 91 -0.63 -12.74 -8.34
CA GLU A 91 0.66 -12.03 -8.48
C GLU A 91 0.64 -10.89 -9.52
N ASP A 92 -0.27 -10.94 -10.50
CA ASP A 92 -0.34 -9.95 -11.58
C ASP A 92 -1.34 -8.81 -11.31
N VAL A 93 -2.09 -8.88 -10.21
CA VAL A 93 -3.04 -7.84 -9.77
C VAL A 93 -2.29 -6.65 -9.19
N VAL A 94 -2.64 -5.45 -9.61
CA VAL A 94 -2.04 -4.21 -9.11
C VAL A 94 -3.07 -3.39 -8.36
N PHE A 95 -2.75 -3.09 -7.10
CA PHE A 95 -3.49 -2.15 -6.26
C PHE A 95 -2.92 -0.75 -6.38
N PHE A 96 -3.76 0.21 -6.76
CA PHE A 96 -3.48 1.63 -6.63
C PHE A 96 -4.18 2.18 -5.40
N VAL A 97 -3.41 2.68 -4.45
CA VAL A 97 -3.94 3.19 -3.18
C VAL A 97 -3.84 4.70 -3.17
N LEU A 98 -5.00 5.35 -3.19
CA LEU A 98 -5.14 6.78 -2.98
C LEU A 98 -5.83 6.97 -1.63
N ASP A 99 -5.04 7.00 -0.56
CA ASP A 99 -5.54 7.06 0.81
C ASP A 99 -4.87 8.18 1.60
N SER A 100 -5.69 9.00 2.25
CA SER A 100 -5.22 10.09 3.11
C SER A 100 -4.94 9.64 4.54
N HIS A 101 -5.41 8.46 4.96
CA HIS A 101 -5.17 7.95 6.30
C HIS A 101 -3.68 7.62 6.51
N LYS A 102 -3.15 8.00 7.68
CA LYS A 102 -1.76 7.80 8.08
C LYS A 102 -1.68 7.21 9.49
N PRO A 103 -0.65 6.41 9.80
CA PRO A 103 0.49 6.05 8.96
C PRO A 103 0.16 4.97 7.92
N THR A 104 0.87 5.00 6.81
CA THR A 104 0.81 4.01 5.72
C THR A 104 1.45 2.73 6.19
N ASP A 105 0.84 1.59 5.89
CA ASP A 105 1.41 0.30 6.21
C ASP A 105 2.76 0.10 5.50
N VAL A 106 3.77 -0.39 6.24
CA VAL A 106 5.14 -0.50 5.72
C VAL A 106 5.26 -1.59 4.64
N CYS A 107 4.46 -2.66 4.70
CA CYS A 107 4.44 -3.67 3.65
C CYS A 107 3.93 -3.07 2.33
N ASN A 108 2.93 -2.18 2.40
CA ASN A 108 2.47 -1.44 1.22
C ASN A 108 3.55 -0.48 0.68
N VAL A 109 4.29 0.20 1.54
CA VAL A 109 5.38 1.11 1.14
C VAL A 109 6.47 0.33 0.41
N TYR A 110 6.91 -0.78 0.98
CA TYR A 110 8.03 -1.58 0.47
C TYR A 110 7.62 -2.71 -0.49
N SER A 111 6.33 -2.80 -0.84
CA SER A 111 5.83 -3.75 -1.84
C SER A 111 6.54 -3.62 -3.19
N ASP A 112 6.94 -4.76 -3.77
CA ASP A 112 7.65 -4.90 -5.04
C ASP A 112 6.71 -4.78 -6.27
N GLY A 113 5.90 -3.73 -6.29
CA GLY A 113 5.12 -3.31 -7.46
C GLY A 113 3.63 -3.69 -7.48
N GLN A 114 3.22 -4.66 -6.65
CA GLN A 114 1.82 -5.06 -6.52
C GLN A 114 0.97 -3.98 -5.85
N VAL A 115 1.52 -3.31 -4.82
CA VAL A 115 0.90 -2.15 -4.17
C VAL A 115 1.59 -0.86 -4.59
N ARG A 116 0.83 0.04 -5.19
CA ARG A 116 1.27 1.34 -5.71
C ARG A 116 0.54 2.48 -5.01
N LEU A 117 1.25 3.18 -4.14
CA LEU A 117 0.75 4.33 -3.40
C LEU A 117 0.79 5.56 -4.31
N VAL A 118 -0.38 6.18 -4.52
CA VAL A 118 -0.55 7.27 -5.50
C VAL A 118 0.04 8.59 -5.01
N HIS A 119 0.16 8.78 -3.70
CA HIS A 119 0.69 10.01 -3.09
C HIS A 119 1.63 9.72 -1.94
N ARG A 120 2.80 10.37 -1.96
CA ARG A 120 3.76 10.39 -0.85
C ARG A 120 3.56 11.63 0.00
N ASP A 121 3.32 11.41 1.28
CA ASP A 121 3.30 12.48 2.28
C ASP A 121 4.75 12.74 2.76
N ASN A 122 5.20 13.99 2.65
CA ASN A 122 6.56 14.36 3.07
C ASN A 122 6.70 14.51 4.58
N GLU A 123 5.58 14.63 5.31
CA GLU A 123 5.56 14.73 6.77
C GLU A 123 5.60 13.35 7.45
N GLU A 124 5.38 12.29 6.67
CA GLU A 124 5.35 10.91 7.13
C GLU A 124 6.78 10.35 7.30
N ASN A 125 7.17 10.07 8.55
CA ASN A 125 8.49 9.53 8.87
C ASN A 125 8.51 8.01 8.76
N ILE A 126 8.52 7.51 7.52
CA ILE A 126 8.55 6.07 7.23
C ILE A 126 9.92 5.48 7.65
N PRO A 127 9.94 4.42 8.47
CA PRO A 127 11.16 3.70 8.86
C PRO A 127 11.91 3.12 7.65
N ASP A 128 13.24 3.13 7.67
CA ASP A 128 14.06 2.53 6.61
C ASP A 128 13.90 1.01 6.55
N PHE A 129 13.98 0.44 5.33
CA PHE A 129 13.78 -0.99 5.07
C PHE A 129 14.65 -1.89 5.95
N ASP A 130 15.95 -1.63 6.02
CA ASP A 130 16.92 -2.44 6.78
C ASP A 130 16.68 -2.45 8.31
N ASP A 131 15.93 -1.48 8.82
CA ASP A 131 15.59 -1.38 10.24
C ASP A 131 14.34 -2.19 10.61
N ILE A 132 13.52 -2.57 9.63
CA ILE A 132 12.22 -3.22 9.85
C ILE A 132 12.07 -4.56 9.14
N PHE A 133 12.84 -4.83 8.08
CA PHE A 133 12.89 -6.09 7.35
C PHE A 133 14.30 -6.68 7.44
N ARG A 134 14.37 -8.01 7.50
CA ARG A 134 15.63 -8.74 7.54
C ARG A 134 15.50 -10.03 6.75
N ASP A 135 16.41 -10.24 5.80
CA ASP A 135 16.44 -11.42 4.92
C ASP A 135 16.61 -12.74 5.70
N ASP A 136 17.15 -12.68 6.92
CA ASP A 136 17.39 -13.84 7.79
C ASP A 136 16.11 -14.42 8.45
N GLU A 137 14.91 -13.88 8.18
CA GLU A 137 13.65 -14.42 8.76
C GLU A 137 13.28 -15.81 8.20
N GLU A 138 13.85 -16.23 7.07
CA GLU A 138 13.66 -17.59 6.51
C GLU A 138 14.64 -18.64 7.07
N GLU A 139 15.73 -18.26 7.74
CA GLU A 139 16.68 -19.22 8.34
C GLU A 139 16.31 -19.53 9.80
N ASN A 140 15.15 -20.14 9.98
CA ASN A 140 14.77 -20.80 11.22
C ASN A 140 15.08 -22.29 11.12
N GLU A 141 16.36 -22.61 10.97
CA GLU A 141 16.86 -23.87 11.49
C GLU A 141 17.69 -23.55 12.72
N GLU A 142 17.19 -23.97 13.88
CA GLU A 142 17.96 -24.07 15.12
C GLU A 142 19.09 -25.10 14.91
N GLU A 143 20.02 -24.83 13.99
CA GLU A 143 21.22 -25.62 13.86
C GLU A 143 21.99 -25.47 15.17
N GLU A 144 22.07 -26.56 15.93
CA GLU A 144 23.00 -26.62 17.04
C GLU A 144 24.39 -26.32 16.47
N PRO A 145 25.17 -25.41 17.08
CA PRO A 145 26.48 -25.06 16.57
C PRO A 145 27.38 -26.31 16.58
N GLU A 146 27.52 -26.98 15.43
CA GLU A 146 28.52 -28.02 15.22
C GLU A 146 29.89 -27.35 15.07
N GLY A 147 30.56 -27.13 16.21
CA GLY A 147 31.87 -26.54 16.25
C GLY A 147 32.31 -26.22 17.66
N GLY A 148 33.62 -26.14 17.88
CA GLY A 148 34.19 -25.84 19.19
C GLY A 148 33.76 -24.49 19.76
N ARG A 149 34.40 -24.08 20.86
CA ARG A 149 34.07 -22.86 21.62
C ARG A 149 33.86 -21.59 20.78
N GLU A 150 34.58 -21.44 19.67
CA GLU A 150 34.44 -20.31 18.73
C GLU A 150 33.08 -20.27 18.01
N ALA A 151 32.54 -21.43 17.61
CA ALA A 151 31.23 -21.51 16.96
C ALA A 151 30.10 -21.17 17.94
N LEU A 152 30.24 -21.59 19.20
CA LEU A 152 29.32 -21.24 20.28
C LEU A 152 29.34 -19.74 20.59
N GLU A 153 30.52 -19.12 20.64
CA GLU A 153 30.69 -17.68 20.87
C GLU A 153 30.07 -16.86 19.72
N ALA A 154 30.29 -17.26 18.46
CA ALA A 154 29.68 -16.63 17.30
C ALA A 154 28.14 -16.78 17.28
N ALA A 155 27.61 -17.94 17.67
CA ALA A 155 26.17 -18.15 17.80
C ALA A 155 25.54 -17.26 18.89
N VAL A 156 26.22 -17.07 20.02
CA VAL A 156 25.76 -16.17 21.09
C VAL A 156 25.74 -14.71 20.61
N GLU A 157 26.76 -14.27 19.89
CA GLU A 157 26.82 -12.89 19.38
C GLU A 157 25.73 -12.63 18.34
N ARG A 158 25.48 -13.56 17.41
CA ARG A 158 24.36 -13.49 16.46
C ARG A 158 23.00 -13.38 17.17
N ARG A 159 22.77 -14.18 18.21
CA ARG A 159 21.55 -14.11 19.03
C ARG A 159 21.39 -12.78 19.75
N ARG A 160 22.48 -12.18 20.26
CA ARG A 160 22.45 -10.85 20.90
C ARG A 160 22.13 -9.76 19.88
N ALA A 161 22.79 -9.79 18.72
CA ALA A 161 22.55 -8.84 17.65
C ALA A 161 21.09 -8.91 17.15
N ARG A 162 20.53 -10.13 17.02
CA ARG A 162 19.12 -10.34 16.65
C ARG A 162 18.17 -9.72 17.66
N ARG A 163 18.32 -10.02 18.96
CA ARG A 163 17.48 -9.42 20.01
C ARG A 163 17.57 -7.89 20.04
N ALA A 164 18.78 -7.35 19.92
CA ALA A 164 18.97 -5.91 19.89
C ALA A 164 18.31 -5.27 18.66
N TRP A 165 18.29 -5.97 17.52
CA TRP A 165 17.55 -5.52 16.32
C TRP A 165 16.03 -5.61 16.52
N GLU A 166 15.52 -6.73 17.05
CA GLU A 166 14.09 -6.91 17.36
C GLU A 166 13.58 -5.81 18.31
N GLU A 167 14.34 -5.45 19.35
CA GLU A 167 14.02 -4.37 20.28
C GLU A 167 14.02 -2.98 19.61
N ARG A 168 14.99 -2.73 18.71
CA ARG A 168 15.03 -1.48 17.93
C ARG A 168 13.85 -1.39 16.98
N ARG A 169 13.58 -2.46 16.21
CA ARG A 169 12.44 -2.57 15.30
C ARG A 169 11.13 -2.34 16.04
N HIS A 170 10.94 -2.99 17.18
CA HIS A 170 9.72 -2.81 17.99
C HIS A 170 9.54 -1.35 18.42
N THR A 171 10.61 -0.70 18.88
CA THR A 171 10.58 0.70 19.28
C THR A 171 10.27 1.62 18.10
N LEU A 172 10.91 1.39 16.96
CA LEU A 172 10.71 2.16 15.73
C LEU A 172 9.28 2.02 15.22
N MET A 173 8.77 0.80 15.18
CA MET A 173 7.40 0.51 14.73
C MET A 173 6.35 1.03 15.70
N PHE A 174 6.61 0.95 17.00
CA PHE A 174 5.76 1.59 17.99
C PHE A 174 5.67 3.09 17.76
N ASN A 175 6.81 3.78 17.58
CA ASN A 175 6.81 5.23 17.34
C ASN A 175 6.11 5.61 16.03
N TYR A 176 6.32 4.85 14.96
CA TYR A 176 5.68 5.08 13.67
C TYR A 176 4.15 4.92 13.74
N THR A 177 3.68 3.87 14.43
CA THR A 177 2.25 3.54 14.54
C THR A 177 1.54 4.21 15.71
N GLN A 178 2.26 5.00 16.53
CA GLN A 178 1.73 5.60 17.75
C GLN A 178 0.59 6.59 17.50
N PHE A 179 0.67 7.35 16.41
CA PHE A 179 -0.27 8.43 16.11
C PHE A 179 -0.87 8.26 14.72
N SER A 180 -2.19 8.31 14.65
CA SER A 180 -2.91 8.35 13.38
C SER A 180 -3.33 9.76 13.04
N TYR A 181 -3.25 10.11 11.77
CA TYR A 181 -3.67 11.41 11.25
C TYR A 181 -4.15 11.28 9.79
N TYR A 182 -4.53 12.40 9.19
CA TYR A 182 -4.90 12.48 7.77
C TYR A 182 -3.94 13.40 7.04
N GLY A 183 -3.35 12.91 5.95
CA GLY A 183 -2.50 13.67 5.06
C GLY A 183 -3.31 14.49 4.05
N LYS A 184 -2.73 14.70 2.87
CA LYS A 184 -3.36 15.45 1.78
C LYS A 184 -4.69 14.78 1.35
N PRO A 185 -5.78 15.54 1.18
CA PRO A 185 -7.05 15.00 0.68
C PRO A 185 -6.88 14.35 -0.69
N SER A 186 -7.50 13.17 -0.85
CA SER A 186 -7.44 12.36 -2.07
C SER A 186 -8.01 13.12 -3.28
N ALA A 187 -9.03 13.95 -3.06
CA ALA A 187 -9.64 14.74 -4.13
C ALA A 187 -8.66 15.80 -4.68
N CYS A 188 -7.83 16.39 -3.81
CA CYS A 188 -6.80 17.35 -4.23
C CYS A 188 -5.74 16.67 -5.10
N VAL A 189 -5.35 15.43 -4.77
CA VAL A 189 -4.41 14.65 -5.58
C VAL A 189 -4.99 14.35 -6.97
N LEU A 190 -6.26 13.95 -7.06
CA LEU A 190 -6.89 13.74 -8.38
C LEU A 190 -7.11 15.03 -9.18
N LEU A 191 -7.34 16.16 -8.53
CA LEU A 191 -7.39 17.45 -9.23
C LEU A 191 -6.05 17.80 -9.89
N GLU A 192 -4.93 17.44 -9.25
CA GLU A 192 -3.60 17.57 -9.86
C GLU A 192 -3.45 16.66 -11.07
N LEU A 193 -3.93 15.41 -11.00
CA LEU A 193 -4.00 14.53 -12.17
C LEU A 193 -4.83 15.15 -13.30
N CYS A 194 -6.03 15.68 -13.01
CA CYS A 194 -6.87 16.34 -14.02
C CYS A 194 -6.13 17.50 -14.70
N HIS A 195 -5.35 18.26 -13.95
CA HIS A 195 -4.53 19.34 -14.49
C HIS A 195 -3.44 18.81 -15.43
N VAL A 196 -2.66 17.81 -14.99
CA VAL A 196 -1.58 17.20 -15.78
C VAL A 196 -2.11 16.47 -17.02
N ALA A 197 -3.31 15.91 -16.94
CA ALA A 197 -4.02 15.29 -18.05
C ALA A 197 -4.70 16.31 -19.00
N SER A 198 -4.62 17.62 -18.71
CA SER A 198 -5.28 18.69 -19.46
C SER A 198 -6.81 18.55 -19.56
N ARG A 199 -7.45 18.00 -18.52
CA ARG A 199 -8.91 17.78 -18.43
C ARG A 199 -9.56 18.66 -17.35
N CYS A 200 -9.24 19.95 -17.32
CA CYS A 200 -9.72 20.90 -16.29
C CYS A 200 -11.21 21.30 -16.39
N GLY A 201 -12.04 20.54 -17.10
CA GLY A 201 -13.47 20.82 -17.29
C GLY A 201 -14.42 19.78 -16.67
N VAL A 202 -13.89 18.94 -15.77
CA VAL A 202 -14.63 17.96 -14.97
C VAL A 202 -15.33 18.66 -13.81
#